data_AF-A0A350UW17-F1
#
_entry.id   AF-A0A350UW17-F1
#
_cell.length_a   1.000
_cell.length_b   1.000
_cell.length_c   1.000
_cell.angle_alpha   90.00
_cell.angle_beta   90.00
_cell.angle_gamma   90.00
#
_symmetry.space_group_name_H-M   'P 1'
#
loop_
_entity.id
_entity.type
_entity.pdbx_description
1 polymer ?
#
loop_
_entity_poly.entity_id
_entity_poly.type
_entity_poly.pdbx_seq_one_letter_code
_entity_poly.pdbx_strand_id
1 'polypeptide(L)'
;HHNMNLYGTDGDGEYFPFVKEGRIKIIVFIVFSFFLPVFFFIRFVVLTPLSYCHKGMRSFVLERVSSFSIDLSYKRTYSSLNSVPTWQAQEALTCLYGWTFVLMMSYGVLPFPVLCLWLGTLGIVFFVNSLRTLAAHCYRNSGNETMDISGQLLDSVNVPASLFGIFWAPVGLRFHATHHLIPEMPYHSLGKTHNKLMERFSQNNLYSQATSHSLRSALCRLWREAGN
;
A
#
# COMPACT_ATOMS: atom_id res chain seq x y z
N HIS A 1 2.13 -3.23 7.75
CA HIS A 1 1.93 -2.00 8.53
C HIS A 1 3.25 -1.65 9.17
N HIS A 2 3.61 -0.37 9.07
CA HIS A 2 4.94 0.14 9.37
C HIS A 2 5.52 -0.40 10.68
N ASN A 3 6.80 -0.75 10.63
CA ASN A 3 7.55 -1.01 11.85
C ASN A 3 7.80 0.35 12.52
N MET A 4 7.36 0.52 13.78
CA MET A 4 7.53 1.76 14.53
C MET A 4 8.99 2.25 14.57
N ASN A 5 9.96 1.33 14.48
CA ASN A 5 11.38 1.64 14.51
C ASN A 5 11.98 2.04 13.15
N LEU A 6 11.22 1.89 12.05
CA LEU A 6 11.66 2.19 10.69
C LEU A 6 10.79 3.24 10.00
N TYR A 7 9.66 3.62 10.60
CA TYR A 7 8.70 4.56 10.02
C TYR A 7 9.38 5.86 9.59
N GLY A 8 9.21 6.22 8.31
CA GLY A 8 9.78 7.45 7.76
C GLY A 8 11.23 7.32 7.26
N THR A 9 11.77 6.10 7.23
CA THR A 9 13.10 5.78 6.68
C THR A 9 13.02 4.97 5.39
N ASP A 10 14.09 4.91 4.61
CA ASP A 10 14.26 4.01 3.45
C ASP A 10 14.13 2.51 3.80
N GLY A 11 14.25 2.17 5.09
CA GLY A 11 14.02 0.80 5.60
C GLY A 11 12.54 0.40 5.61
N ASP A 12 11.63 1.34 5.38
CA ASP A 12 10.19 1.14 5.36
C ASP A 12 9.63 1.27 3.95
N GLY A 13 9.44 0.11 3.28
CA GLY A 13 8.88 0.08 1.93
C GLY A 13 7.43 0.57 1.83
N GLU A 14 6.72 0.74 2.95
CA GLU A 14 5.37 1.34 2.97
C GLU A 14 5.41 2.88 3.06
N TYR A 15 6.59 3.50 3.21
CA TYR A 15 6.77 4.96 3.24
C TYR A 15 7.59 5.48 2.04
N PHE A 16 7.15 6.57 1.42
CA PHE A 16 7.86 7.25 0.32
C PHE A 16 7.64 8.75 0.47
N PRO A 17 8.69 9.59 0.47
CA PRO A 17 8.59 11.01 0.83
C PRO A 17 8.01 11.86 -0.32
N PHE A 18 6.73 11.66 -0.65
CA PHE A 18 6.04 12.32 -1.77
C PHE A 18 6.11 13.85 -1.73
N VAL A 19 6.13 14.46 -0.53
CA VAL A 19 6.24 15.92 -0.38
C VAL A 19 7.58 16.43 -0.91
N LYS A 20 8.67 15.74 -0.56
CA LYS A 20 10.04 16.05 -0.99
C LYS A 20 10.28 15.71 -2.46
N GLU A 21 9.74 14.59 -2.92
CA GLU A 21 9.99 14.05 -4.26
C GLU A 21 9.13 14.69 -5.37
N GLY A 22 8.10 15.45 -4.98
CA GLY A 22 7.34 16.31 -5.88
C GLY A 22 6.14 15.65 -6.55
N ARG A 23 5.31 16.49 -7.18
CA ARG A 23 4.02 16.11 -7.76
C ARG A 23 4.12 15.06 -8.86
N ILE A 24 5.21 15.06 -9.61
CA ILE A 24 5.42 14.08 -10.69
C ILE A 24 5.39 12.66 -10.13
N LYS A 25 6.00 12.41 -8.95
CA LYS A 25 5.97 11.08 -8.34
C LYS A 25 4.57 10.65 -7.91
N ILE A 26 3.74 11.58 -7.46
CA ILE A 26 2.33 11.30 -7.13
C ILE A 26 1.58 10.84 -8.40
N ILE A 27 1.75 11.56 -9.51
CA ILE A 27 1.13 11.19 -10.79
C ILE A 27 1.63 9.82 -11.25
N VAL A 28 2.96 9.62 -11.25
CA VAL A 28 3.58 8.35 -11.63
C VAL A 28 3.04 7.21 -10.77
N PHE A 29 2.92 7.39 -9.46
CA PHE A 29 2.40 6.37 -8.55
C PHE A 29 0.95 5.98 -8.87
N ILE A 30 0.10 6.96 -9.19
CA ILE A 30 -1.30 6.72 -9.59
C ILE A 30 -1.37 6.04 -10.95
N VAL A 31 -0.66 6.54 -11.96
CA VAL A 31 -0.70 5.98 -13.32
C VAL A 31 -0.11 4.57 -13.34
N PHE A 32 1.00 4.34 -12.64
CA PHE A 32 1.66 3.05 -12.56
C PHE A 32 0.77 1.98 -11.92
N SER A 33 -0.17 2.37 -11.06
CA SER A 33 -1.10 1.42 -10.42
C SER A 33 -1.93 0.60 -11.41
N PHE A 34 -2.26 1.17 -12.58
CA PHE A 34 -2.98 0.45 -13.64
C PHE A 34 -2.15 -0.66 -14.30
N PHE A 35 -0.82 -0.59 -14.19
CA PHE A 35 0.11 -1.56 -14.76
C PHE A 35 0.53 -2.65 -13.75
N LEU A 36 0.17 -2.50 -12.48
CA LEU A 36 0.43 -3.51 -11.45
C LEU A 36 -0.11 -4.92 -11.79
N PRO A 37 -1.32 -5.08 -12.37
CA PRO A 37 -1.81 -6.39 -12.78
C PRO A 37 -0.87 -7.09 -13.78
N VAL A 38 -0.32 -6.33 -14.73
CA VAL A 38 0.65 -6.82 -15.72
C VAL A 38 1.96 -7.22 -15.03
N PHE A 39 2.43 -6.39 -14.10
CA PHE A 39 3.64 -6.69 -13.32
C PHE A 39 3.47 -7.96 -12.47
N PHE A 40 2.33 -8.14 -11.79
CA PHE A 40 2.04 -9.35 -11.03
C PHE A 40 1.95 -10.57 -11.93
N PHE A 41 1.31 -10.44 -13.10
CA PHE A 41 1.26 -11.50 -14.08
C PHE A 41 2.66 -11.93 -14.50
N ILE A 42 3.51 -10.99 -14.93
CA ILE A 42 4.91 -11.27 -15.29
C ILE A 42 5.68 -11.88 -14.11
N ARG A 43 5.54 -11.33 -12.91
CA ARG A 43 6.22 -11.83 -11.71
C ARG A 43 5.89 -13.30 -11.47
N PHE A 44 4.61 -13.67 -11.47
CA PHE A 44 4.20 -15.01 -11.06
C PHE A 44 4.20 -16.04 -12.20
N VAL A 45 3.87 -15.64 -13.42
CA VAL A 45 3.79 -16.56 -14.57
C VAL A 45 5.16 -16.79 -15.21
N VAL A 46 6.03 -15.77 -15.20
CA VAL A 46 7.30 -15.77 -15.90
C VAL A 46 8.48 -15.76 -14.93
N LEU A 47 8.57 -14.77 -14.03
CA LEU A 47 9.76 -14.63 -13.17
C LEU A 47 9.85 -15.71 -12.09
N THR A 48 8.73 -16.13 -11.50
CA THR A 48 8.71 -17.19 -10.49
C THR A 48 9.41 -18.46 -10.97
N PRO A 49 8.99 -19.14 -12.06
CA PRO A 49 9.64 -20.38 -12.51
C PRO A 49 11.10 -20.15 -12.91
N LEU A 50 11.39 -19.05 -13.62
CA LEU A 50 12.76 -18.67 -13.98
C LEU A 50 13.65 -18.48 -12.75
N SER A 51 13.13 -17.88 -11.69
CA SER A 51 13.85 -17.64 -10.44
C SER A 51 14.28 -18.93 -9.74
N TYR A 52 13.51 -20.02 -9.88
CA TYR A 52 13.90 -21.33 -9.35
C TYR A 52 15.03 -21.98 -10.15
N CYS A 53 15.21 -21.61 -11.42
CA CYS A 53 16.30 -22.11 -12.26
C CYS A 53 17.63 -21.37 -12.04
N HIS A 54 17.61 -20.11 -11.59
CA HIS A 54 18.82 -19.28 -11.47
C HIS A 54 18.90 -18.53 -10.13
N LYS A 55 19.92 -18.86 -9.30
CA LYS A 55 20.10 -18.29 -7.96
C LYS A 55 20.15 -16.76 -7.92
N GLY A 56 20.83 -16.12 -8.88
CA GLY A 56 20.88 -14.65 -8.93
C GLY A 56 19.52 -14.00 -9.20
N MET A 57 18.69 -14.67 -10.01
CA MET A 57 17.33 -14.19 -10.29
C MET A 57 16.41 -14.47 -9.10
N ARG A 58 16.64 -15.57 -8.36
CA ARG A 58 15.98 -15.82 -7.08
C ARG A 58 16.19 -14.67 -6.10
N SER A 59 17.44 -14.30 -5.84
CA SER A 59 17.75 -13.21 -4.92
C SER A 59 17.12 -11.90 -5.39
N PHE A 60 17.23 -11.57 -6.68
CA PHE A 60 16.59 -10.37 -7.22
C PHE A 60 15.07 -10.34 -7.03
N VAL A 61 14.38 -11.43 -7.39
CA VAL A 61 12.92 -11.53 -7.26
C VAL A 61 12.50 -11.42 -5.79
N LEU A 62 13.21 -12.09 -4.89
CA LEU A 62 12.90 -12.07 -3.46
C LEU A 62 13.19 -10.72 -2.80
N GLU A 63 14.25 -10.02 -3.19
CA GLU A 63 14.62 -8.74 -2.59
C GLU A 63 13.80 -7.57 -3.15
N ARG A 64 13.50 -7.57 -4.46
CA ARG A 64 12.97 -6.39 -5.17
C ARG A 64 11.55 -6.52 -5.70
N VAL A 65 11.12 -7.75 -6.01
CA VAL A 65 9.87 -8.02 -6.76
C VAL A 65 8.87 -8.80 -5.89
N SER A 66 9.22 -9.10 -4.64
CA SER A 66 8.39 -9.89 -3.73
C SER A 66 7.49 -9.04 -2.83
N SER A 67 7.85 -7.77 -2.61
CA SER A 67 7.12 -6.84 -1.76
C SER A 67 6.26 -5.91 -2.59
N PHE A 68 5.00 -5.78 -2.21
CA PHE A 68 4.12 -4.72 -2.71
C PHE A 68 4.37 -3.43 -1.92
N SER A 69 5.52 -2.81 -2.20
CA SER A 69 6.02 -1.60 -1.54
C SER A 69 5.76 -0.36 -2.40
N ILE A 70 5.58 0.80 -1.76
CA ILE A 70 5.44 2.07 -2.47
C ILE A 70 6.79 2.64 -2.90
N ASP A 71 7.84 2.40 -2.11
CA ASP A 71 9.20 2.69 -2.52
C ASP A 71 9.77 1.52 -3.37
N LEU A 72 10.13 1.83 -4.61
CA LEU A 72 10.75 0.89 -5.54
C LEU A 72 12.23 0.61 -5.21
N SER A 73 12.85 1.48 -4.41
CA SER A 73 14.22 1.33 -3.95
C SER A 73 14.34 0.31 -2.81
N TYR A 74 13.22 0.01 -2.15
CA TYR A 74 13.12 -0.93 -1.05
C TYR A 74 13.70 -2.31 -1.40
N LYS A 75 14.40 -2.89 -0.43
CA LYS A 75 14.93 -4.26 -0.49
C LYS A 75 14.37 -5.05 0.68
N ARG A 76 13.55 -6.05 0.38
CA ARG A 76 13.02 -6.94 1.40
C ARG A 76 14.12 -7.86 1.95
N THR A 77 14.13 -8.04 3.27
CA THR A 77 15.06 -8.95 3.93
C THR A 77 14.54 -10.39 3.92
N TYR A 78 15.45 -11.36 3.88
CA TYR A 78 15.10 -12.79 4.00
C TYR A 78 14.42 -13.13 5.33
N SER A 79 14.78 -12.45 6.41
CA SER A 79 14.12 -12.61 7.72
C SER A 79 12.62 -12.27 7.65
N SER A 80 12.27 -11.17 6.96
CA SER A 80 10.87 -10.80 6.73
C SER A 80 10.11 -11.85 5.92
N LEU A 81 10.73 -12.46 4.91
CA LEU A 81 10.10 -13.53 4.13
C LEU A 81 9.83 -14.77 4.98
N ASN A 82 10.80 -15.19 5.78
CA ASN A 82 10.72 -16.39 6.60
C ASN A 82 9.75 -16.27 7.79
N SER A 83 9.24 -15.07 8.07
CA SER A 83 8.14 -14.89 9.05
C SER A 83 6.83 -15.58 8.63
N VAL A 84 6.64 -15.85 7.33
CA VAL A 84 5.45 -16.53 6.79
C VAL A 84 5.86 -17.90 6.24
N PRO A 85 5.73 -19.00 6.99
CA PRO A 85 6.30 -20.30 6.57
C PRO A 85 5.73 -20.82 5.24
N THR A 86 4.53 -20.38 4.84
CA THR A 86 3.84 -20.85 3.64
C THR A 86 4.15 -20.03 2.37
N TRP A 87 5.04 -19.04 2.43
CA TRP A 87 5.23 -18.09 1.33
C TRP A 87 5.66 -18.78 0.01
N GLN A 88 6.51 -19.81 0.09
CA GLN A 88 6.95 -20.56 -1.09
C GLN A 88 5.80 -21.34 -1.73
N ALA A 89 4.93 -21.94 -0.91
CA ALA A 89 3.75 -22.65 -1.39
C ALA A 89 2.76 -21.67 -2.06
N GLN A 90 2.53 -20.51 -1.46
CA GLN A 90 1.69 -19.46 -2.05
C GLN A 90 2.24 -18.99 -3.41
N GLU A 91 3.56 -18.80 -3.51
CA GLU A 91 4.21 -18.42 -4.76
C GLU A 91 4.07 -19.50 -5.84
N ALA A 92 4.33 -20.77 -5.50
CA ALA A 92 4.21 -21.89 -6.43
C ALA A 92 2.76 -22.10 -6.89
N LEU A 93 1.79 -22.04 -5.98
CA LEU A 93 0.37 -22.17 -6.30
C LEU A 93 -0.12 -21.01 -7.18
N THR A 94 0.35 -19.79 -6.93
CA THR A 94 0.01 -18.62 -7.77
C THR A 94 0.59 -18.76 -9.18
N CYS A 95 1.82 -19.25 -9.31
CA CYS A 95 2.42 -19.58 -10.61
C CYS A 95 1.60 -20.64 -11.35
N LEU A 96 1.25 -21.74 -10.67
CA LEU A 96 0.43 -22.82 -11.25
C LEU A 96 -0.95 -22.33 -11.69
N TYR A 97 -1.59 -21.49 -10.87
CA TYR A 97 -2.85 -20.83 -11.22
C TYR A 97 -2.71 -20.00 -12.50
N GLY A 98 -1.66 -19.19 -12.60
CA GLY A 98 -1.38 -18.38 -13.78
C GLY A 98 -1.12 -19.20 -15.04
N TRP A 99 -0.35 -20.29 -14.94
CA TRP A 99 -0.16 -21.23 -16.06
C TRP A 99 -1.45 -21.90 -16.48
N THR A 100 -2.29 -22.33 -15.53
CA THR A 100 -3.60 -22.91 -15.83
C THR A 100 -4.48 -21.93 -16.59
N PHE A 101 -4.48 -20.66 -16.17
CA PHE A 101 -5.21 -19.58 -16.85
C PHE A 101 -4.72 -19.38 -18.30
N VAL A 102 -3.39 -19.33 -18.51
CA VAL A 102 -2.79 -19.21 -19.85
C VAL A 102 -3.12 -20.41 -20.73
N LEU A 103 -3.03 -21.63 -20.19
CA LEU A 103 -3.34 -22.86 -20.92
C LEU A 103 -4.82 -22.91 -21.32
N MET A 104 -5.73 -22.57 -20.41
CA MET A 104 -7.16 -22.50 -20.71
C MET A 104 -7.47 -21.48 -21.82
N MET A 105 -6.76 -20.33 -21.84
CA MET A 105 -6.86 -19.39 -22.96
C MET A 105 -6.30 -19.96 -24.27
N SER A 106 -5.12 -20.63 -24.24
CA SER A 106 -4.50 -21.17 -25.45
C SER A 106 -5.31 -22.30 -26.08
N TYR A 107 -6.04 -23.08 -25.27
CA TYR A 107 -6.96 -24.12 -25.74
C TYR A 107 -8.36 -23.57 -26.11
N GLY A 108 -8.59 -22.26 -26.02
CA GLY A 108 -9.86 -21.63 -26.36
C GLY A 108 -10.99 -21.88 -25.34
N VAL A 109 -10.70 -22.46 -24.18
CA VAL A 109 -11.66 -22.67 -23.09
C VAL A 109 -12.03 -21.33 -22.46
N LEU A 110 -11.05 -20.45 -22.27
CA LEU A 110 -11.27 -19.09 -21.80
C LEU A 110 -11.10 -18.09 -22.95
N PRO A 111 -12.11 -17.26 -23.23
CA PRO A 111 -12.02 -16.28 -24.31
C PRO A 111 -11.15 -15.10 -23.86
N PHE A 112 -10.40 -14.52 -24.81
CA PHE A 112 -9.50 -13.38 -24.55
C PHE A 112 -10.12 -12.19 -23.78
N PRO A 113 -11.40 -11.81 -23.97
CA PRO A 113 -12.04 -10.77 -23.17
C PRO A 113 -11.99 -11.00 -21.65
N VAL A 114 -11.85 -12.25 -21.18
CA VAL A 114 -11.68 -12.55 -19.75
C VAL A 114 -10.37 -11.97 -19.21
N LEU A 115 -9.28 -12.02 -19.98
CA LEU A 115 -8.01 -11.39 -19.60
C LEU A 115 -8.16 -9.87 -19.55
N CYS A 116 -8.83 -9.26 -20.52
CA CYS A 116 -9.10 -7.82 -20.51
C CYS A 116 -9.93 -7.40 -19.28
N LEU A 117 -10.95 -8.18 -18.92
CA LEU A 117 -11.77 -7.94 -17.74
C LEU A 117 -10.95 -8.08 -16.45
N TRP A 118 -10.08 -9.10 -16.37
CA TRP A 118 -9.18 -9.30 -15.24
C TRP A 118 -8.22 -8.12 -15.06
N LEU A 119 -7.56 -7.69 -16.15
CA LEU A 119 -6.65 -6.53 -16.15
C LEU A 119 -7.38 -5.24 -15.76
N GLY A 120 -8.56 -4.97 -16.35
CA GLY A 120 -9.34 -3.78 -16.06
C GLY A 120 -9.83 -3.74 -14.61
N THR A 121 -10.35 -4.86 -14.11
CA THR A 121 -10.85 -4.97 -12.73
C THR A 121 -9.72 -4.74 -11.73
N LEU A 122 -8.60 -5.44 -11.88
CA LEU A 122 -7.47 -5.25 -10.96
C LEU A 122 -6.83 -3.87 -11.12
N GLY A 123 -6.79 -3.32 -12.33
CA GLY A 123 -6.34 -1.94 -12.56
C GLY A 123 -7.15 -0.93 -11.74
N ILE A 124 -8.48 -1.07 -11.72
CA ILE A 124 -9.35 -0.22 -10.89
C ILE A 124 -9.10 -0.45 -9.39
N VAL A 125 -8.98 -1.71 -8.96
CA VAL A 125 -8.69 -2.05 -7.56
C VAL A 125 -7.36 -1.42 -7.11
N PHE A 126 -6.31 -1.53 -7.92
CA PHE A 126 -5.02 -0.94 -7.62
C PHE A 126 -5.03 0.58 -7.68
N PHE A 127 -5.80 1.18 -8.59
CA PHE A 127 -6.00 2.62 -8.62
C PHE A 127 -6.64 3.13 -7.33
N VAL A 128 -7.73 2.50 -6.87
CA VAL A 128 -8.35 2.84 -5.58
C VAL A 128 -7.37 2.59 -4.43
N ASN A 129 -6.59 1.51 -4.48
CA ASN A 129 -5.54 1.25 -3.51
C ASN A 129 -4.45 2.35 -3.49
N SER A 130 -4.05 2.88 -4.64
CA SER A 130 -3.07 3.96 -4.69
C SER A 130 -3.64 5.27 -4.12
N LEU A 131 -4.89 5.60 -4.44
CA LEU A 131 -5.55 6.78 -3.86
C LEU A 131 -5.67 6.69 -2.34
N ARG A 132 -6.08 5.53 -1.81
CA ARG A 132 -6.21 5.34 -0.36
C ARG A 132 -4.86 5.39 0.34
N THR A 133 -3.80 4.87 -0.28
CA THR A 133 -2.43 4.94 0.25
C THR A 133 -1.96 6.39 0.33
N LEU A 134 -2.08 7.15 -0.78
CA LEU A 134 -1.72 8.57 -0.80
C LEU A 134 -2.49 9.42 0.22
N ALA A 135 -3.71 9.02 0.56
CA ALA A 135 -4.53 9.73 1.53
C ALA A 135 -4.33 9.28 2.98
N ALA A 136 -3.67 8.15 3.21
CA ALA A 136 -3.43 7.61 4.55
C ALA A 136 -2.40 8.43 5.33
N HIS A 137 -1.51 9.14 4.61
CA HIS A 137 -0.41 9.89 5.18
C HIS A 137 -0.23 11.28 4.55
N CYS A 138 0.49 12.16 5.24
CA CYS A 138 0.91 13.47 4.76
C CYS A 138 2.27 13.40 4.04
N TYR A 139 3.07 12.37 4.30
CA TYR A 139 4.38 12.12 3.68
C TYR A 139 5.38 13.27 3.85
N ARG A 140 5.38 13.92 5.01
CA ARG A 140 6.21 15.12 5.28
C ARG A 140 7.65 14.81 5.68
N ASN A 141 7.94 13.59 6.14
CA ASN A 141 9.33 13.20 6.42
C ASN A 141 10.16 13.18 5.14
N SER A 142 11.45 13.46 5.30
CA SER A 142 12.45 13.42 4.24
C SER A 142 12.81 12.01 3.75
N GLY A 143 12.43 10.96 4.49
CA GLY A 143 12.80 9.56 4.21
C GLY A 143 14.09 9.10 4.92
N ASN A 144 14.75 9.98 5.67
CA ASN A 144 16.09 9.68 6.22
C ASN A 144 16.10 9.47 7.74
N GLU A 145 15.02 9.80 8.43
CA GLU A 145 14.98 9.83 9.90
C GLU A 145 13.73 9.11 10.40
N THR A 146 13.88 8.32 11.45
CA THR A 146 12.76 7.64 12.11
C THR A 146 11.87 8.66 12.80
N MET A 147 10.55 8.58 12.59
CA MET A 147 9.60 9.42 13.32
C MET A 147 9.35 8.91 14.74
N ASP A 148 9.25 9.84 15.69
CA ASP A 148 8.69 9.56 17.01
C ASP A 148 7.16 9.36 16.93
N ILE A 149 6.53 8.96 18.04
CA ILE A 149 5.09 8.67 18.08
C ILE A 149 4.26 9.89 17.67
N SER A 150 4.68 11.10 18.06
CA SER A 150 3.99 12.35 17.71
C SER A 150 4.07 12.62 16.21
N GLY A 151 5.26 12.43 15.61
CA GLY A 151 5.48 12.53 14.18
C GLY A 151 4.63 11.54 13.40
N GLN A 152 4.64 10.25 13.80
CA GLN A 152 3.82 9.21 13.16
C GLN A 152 2.33 9.54 13.20
N LEU A 153 1.85 10.08 14.33
CA LEU A 153 0.46 10.51 14.48
C LEU A 153 0.12 11.68 13.54
N LEU A 154 0.96 12.71 13.49
CA LEU A 154 0.74 13.90 12.65
C LEU A 154 0.92 13.64 11.15
N ASP A 155 1.73 12.64 10.81
CA ASP A 155 1.88 12.20 9.43
C ASP A 155 0.69 11.33 8.99
N SER A 156 0.08 10.58 9.90
CA SER A 156 -1.07 9.72 9.60
C SER A 156 -2.39 10.49 9.53
N VAL A 157 -3.37 9.97 8.78
CA VAL A 157 -4.62 10.68 8.49
C VAL A 157 -5.86 9.87 8.86
N ASN A 158 -6.75 10.44 9.66
CA ASN A 158 -8.13 9.97 9.81
C ASN A 158 -9.05 10.66 8.78
N VAL A 159 -9.98 9.92 8.18
CA VAL A 159 -11.04 10.40 7.30
C VAL A 159 -12.40 9.85 7.77
N PRO A 160 -12.93 10.33 8.90
CA PRO A 160 -14.13 9.78 9.54
C PRO A 160 -15.41 10.05 8.73
N ALA A 161 -15.57 11.25 8.16
CA ALA A 161 -16.79 11.68 7.48
C ALA A 161 -16.70 11.48 5.96
N SER A 162 -16.78 10.22 5.50
CA SER A 162 -16.74 9.92 4.06
C SER A 162 -18.03 9.22 3.60
N LEU A 163 -18.86 9.95 2.84
CA LEU A 163 -20.09 9.43 2.23
C LEU A 163 -19.81 8.15 1.40
N PHE A 164 -18.67 8.12 0.72
CA PHE A 164 -18.21 6.98 -0.08
C PHE A 164 -17.05 6.21 0.59
N GLY A 165 -16.86 6.39 1.90
CA GLY A 165 -15.78 5.80 2.69
C GLY A 165 -15.67 4.30 2.53
N ILE A 166 -16.82 3.63 2.41
CA ILE A 166 -16.90 2.18 2.29
C ILE A 166 -16.26 1.63 1.01
N PHE A 167 -16.24 2.41 -0.07
CA PHE A 167 -15.74 1.95 -1.36
C PHE A 167 -14.21 1.97 -1.46
N TRP A 168 -13.52 2.82 -0.69
CA TRP A 168 -12.07 2.96 -0.76
C TRP A 168 -11.36 2.58 0.55
N ALA A 169 -12.06 2.61 1.69
CA ALA A 169 -11.56 2.25 3.00
C ALA A 169 -12.68 1.69 3.90
N PRO A 170 -13.16 0.45 3.65
CA PRO A 170 -14.34 -0.10 4.33
C PRO A 170 -14.18 -0.36 5.83
N VAL A 171 -12.94 -0.63 6.28
CA VAL A 171 -12.64 -1.01 7.66
C VAL A 171 -11.74 0.03 8.33
N GLY A 172 -10.46 -0.27 8.56
CA GLY A 172 -9.59 0.51 9.42
C GLY A 172 -8.93 1.73 8.80
N LEU A 173 -8.73 1.77 7.48
CA LEU A 173 -7.92 2.81 6.85
C LEU A 173 -8.54 4.22 6.96
N ARG A 174 -9.86 4.33 7.17
CA ARG A 174 -10.52 5.61 7.50
C ARG A 174 -10.06 6.20 8.82
N PHE A 175 -9.46 5.40 9.69
CA PHE A 175 -9.03 5.80 11.02
C PHE A 175 -7.53 5.49 11.19
N HIS A 176 -6.73 5.75 10.15
CA HIS A 176 -5.33 5.35 10.09
C HIS A 176 -4.48 5.94 11.20
N ALA A 177 -4.64 7.23 11.50
CA ALA A 177 -3.93 7.85 12.63
C ALA A 177 -4.34 7.23 13.98
N THR A 178 -5.58 6.77 14.10
CA THR A 178 -6.04 6.01 15.28
C THR A 178 -5.38 4.63 15.37
N HIS A 179 -5.20 3.97 14.23
CA HIS A 179 -4.48 2.70 14.16
C HIS A 179 -3.01 2.87 14.55
N HIS A 180 -2.34 3.93 14.09
CA HIS A 180 -0.96 4.25 14.52
C HIS A 180 -0.85 4.52 16.02
N LEU A 181 -1.84 5.19 16.61
CA LEU A 181 -1.86 5.46 18.04
C LEU A 181 -2.11 4.20 18.88
N ILE A 182 -2.96 3.28 18.40
CA ILE A 182 -3.34 2.05 19.11
C ILE A 182 -3.37 0.87 18.12
N PRO A 183 -2.20 0.31 17.73
CA PRO A 183 -2.11 -0.71 16.67
C PRO A 183 -2.86 -2.00 17.00
N GLU A 184 -2.96 -2.33 18.28
CA GLU A 184 -3.64 -3.53 18.80
C GLU A 184 -5.17 -3.44 18.71
N MET A 185 -5.73 -2.24 18.45
CA MET A 185 -7.18 -2.05 18.36
C MET A 185 -7.74 -2.77 17.12
N PRO A 186 -8.76 -3.64 17.26
CA PRO A 186 -9.40 -4.26 16.11
C PRO A 186 -9.93 -3.22 15.13
N TYR A 187 -9.74 -3.44 13.82
CA TYR A 187 -10.12 -2.47 12.79
C TYR A 187 -11.59 -2.02 12.85
N HIS A 188 -12.49 -2.93 13.26
CA HIS A 188 -13.93 -2.65 13.37
C HIS A 188 -14.27 -1.76 14.57
N SER A 189 -13.38 -1.67 15.55
CA SER A 189 -13.52 -0.84 16.75
C SER A 189 -12.92 0.55 16.57
N LEU A 190 -12.08 0.78 15.54
CA LEU A 190 -11.36 2.04 15.36
C LEU A 190 -12.28 3.26 15.24
N GLY A 191 -13.45 3.13 14.60
CA GLY A 191 -14.40 4.24 14.52
C GLY A 191 -14.97 4.65 15.89
N LYS A 192 -15.30 3.66 16.73
CA LYS A 192 -15.74 3.92 18.12
C LYS A 192 -14.61 4.52 18.95
N THR A 193 -13.39 4.02 18.77
CA THR A 193 -12.18 4.55 19.43
C THR A 193 -11.91 5.99 19.02
N HIS A 194 -12.00 6.30 17.73
CA HIS A 194 -11.84 7.67 17.22
C HIS A 194 -12.81 8.64 17.88
N ASN A 195 -14.10 8.28 17.96
CA ASN A 195 -15.11 9.14 18.60
C ASN A 195 -14.77 9.40 20.08
N LYS A 196 -14.39 8.36 20.84
CA LYS A 196 -13.98 8.51 22.25
C LYS A 196 -12.74 9.40 22.42
N LEU A 197 -11.76 9.29 21.51
CA LEU A 197 -10.56 10.13 21.53
C LEU A 197 -10.91 11.58 21.20
N MET A 198 -11.78 11.81 20.22
CA MET A 198 -12.28 13.15 19.88
C MET A 198 -13.10 13.79 21.00
N GLU A 199 -13.86 13.02 21.77
CA GLU A 199 -14.61 13.51 22.94
C GLU A 199 -13.67 13.89 24.10
N ARG A 200 -12.59 13.12 24.30
CA ARG A 200 -11.69 13.29 25.44
C ARG A 200 -10.61 14.34 25.22
N PHE A 201 -10.21 14.59 23.98
CA PHE A 201 -9.19 15.57 23.65
C PHE A 201 -9.81 16.90 23.21
N SER A 202 -9.20 18.02 23.62
CA SER A 202 -9.62 19.34 23.17
C SER A 202 -9.43 19.49 21.66
N GLN A 203 -10.17 20.41 21.04
CA GLN A 203 -10.14 20.64 19.59
C GLN A 203 -8.75 20.99 19.03
N ASN A 204 -7.81 21.44 19.86
CA ASN A 204 -6.46 21.84 19.46
C ASN A 204 -5.37 20.81 19.77
N ASN A 205 -5.72 19.58 20.14
CA ASN A 205 -4.72 18.54 20.42
C ASN A 205 -4.12 17.94 19.11
N LEU A 206 -2.94 17.32 19.20
CA LEU A 206 -2.27 16.65 18.07
C LEU A 206 -3.17 15.65 17.34
N TYR A 207 -4.01 14.93 18.09
CA TYR A 207 -4.93 13.93 17.53
C TYR A 207 -5.99 14.55 16.60
N SER A 208 -6.54 15.72 16.93
CA SER A 208 -7.55 16.36 16.08
C SER A 208 -6.93 16.87 14.76
N GLN A 209 -5.66 17.30 14.80
CA GLN A 209 -4.91 17.76 13.63
C GLN A 209 -4.63 16.64 12.61
N ALA A 210 -4.60 15.38 13.06
CA ALA A 210 -4.45 14.20 12.20
C ALA A 210 -5.74 13.86 11.43
N THR A 211 -6.82 14.64 11.56
CA THR A 211 -8.11 14.35 10.92
C THR A 211 -8.34 15.22 9.67
N SER A 212 -8.83 14.60 8.60
CA SER A 212 -9.23 15.26 7.35
C SER A 212 -10.72 15.04 7.08
N HIS A 213 -11.35 16.02 6.43
CA HIS A 213 -12.78 15.97 6.13
C HIS A 213 -13.15 14.95 5.05
N SER A 214 -12.25 14.66 4.11
CA SER A 214 -12.54 13.75 2.99
C SER A 214 -11.26 13.23 2.33
N LEU A 215 -11.41 12.16 1.54
CA LEU A 215 -10.35 11.65 0.67
C LEU A 215 -9.77 12.77 -0.22
N ARG A 216 -10.66 13.57 -0.84
CA ARG A 216 -10.27 14.70 -1.67
C ARG A 216 -9.46 15.73 -0.89
N SER A 217 -9.87 16.05 0.34
CA SER A 217 -9.14 17.01 1.18
C SER A 217 -7.73 16.52 1.51
N ALA A 218 -7.57 15.24 1.85
CA ALA A 218 -6.26 14.64 2.13
C ALA A 218 -5.36 14.67 0.88
N LEU A 219 -5.87 14.25 -0.28
CA LEU A 219 -5.12 14.28 -1.54
C LEU A 219 -4.77 15.70 -1.99
N CYS A 220 -5.70 16.66 -1.88
CA CYS A 220 -5.43 18.06 -2.21
C CYS A 220 -4.38 18.68 -1.28
N ARG A 221 -4.36 18.30 0.00
CA ARG A 221 -3.31 18.72 0.94
C ARG A 221 -1.96 18.19 0.49
N LEU A 222 -1.85 16.88 0.25
CA LEU A 222 -0.61 16.26 -0.22
C LEU A 222 -0.11 16.92 -1.53
N TRP A 223 -1.01 17.14 -2.48
CA TRP A 223 -0.67 17.80 -3.75
C TRP A 223 -0.15 19.24 -3.59
N ARG A 224 -0.73 20.01 -2.66
CA ARG A 224 -0.31 21.38 -2.37
C ARG A 224 1.06 21.43 -1.68
N GLU A 225 1.28 20.51 -0.75
CA GLU A 225 2.53 20.41 0.01
C GLU A 225 3.66 19.84 -0.84
N ALA A 226 3.37 18.93 -1.77
CA ALA A 226 4.34 18.44 -2.74
C ALA A 226 4.82 19.58 -3.64
N GLY A 227 6.15 19.76 -3.68
CA GLY A 227 6.82 20.68 -4.58
C GLY A 227 6.59 20.33 -6.05
N ASN A 228 7.05 21.22 -6.94
CA ASN A 228 7.11 20.92 -8.37
C ASN A 228 8.19 19.88 -8.65
#